data_AF-A0A6P6CFE9-F1
#
_entry.id   AF-A0A6P6CFE9-F1
#
_cell.length_a   1.000
_cell.length_b   1.000
_cell.length_c   1.000
_cell.angle_alpha   90.00
_cell.angle_beta   90.00
_cell.angle_gamma   90.00
#
_symmetry.space_group_name_H-M   'P 1'
#
loop_
_entity.id
_entity.type
_entity.pdbx_description
1 polymer ?
#
loop_
_entity_poly.entity_id
_entity_poly.type
_entity_poly.pdbx_seq_one_letter_code
_entity_poly.pdbx_strand_id
1 'polypeptide(L)'
;MGKSDFLTPKAIANRIKSKGLQKLRWYCQMCQKQCRDENGFKCHCMSESHQRQLLLASENPQQFMDYFSEEFRNDFLELLRRRFGTKRVHNNIVYNEYISHREHIHMNATQWETLTDFTKWLGREGEHETYLNSGHVVPWQGGKSCHGCYVNLCKKGWAGN
;
A
#
# COMPACT_ATOMS: atom_id res chain seq x y z
N MET A 1 -35.37 7.31 -18.54
CA MET A 1 -33.98 7.78 -18.34
C MET A 1 -33.08 6.98 -19.26
N GLY A 2 -32.40 7.64 -20.20
CA GLY A 2 -31.66 6.99 -21.30
C GLY A 2 -30.38 6.32 -20.84
N LYS A 3 -30.15 5.09 -21.32
CA LYS A 3 -28.95 4.28 -21.10
C LYS A 3 -27.73 5.08 -21.50
N SER A 4 -26.80 5.31 -20.57
CA SER A 4 -25.55 6.00 -20.84
C SER A 4 -24.62 5.07 -21.62
N ASP A 5 -24.70 5.12 -22.94
CA ASP A 5 -23.85 4.32 -23.83
C ASP A 5 -22.36 4.65 -23.60
N PHE A 6 -21.58 3.57 -23.54
CA PHE A 6 -20.14 3.55 -23.25
C PHE A 6 -19.30 4.45 -24.18
N LEU A 7 -19.82 4.78 -25.36
CA LEU A 7 -19.16 5.56 -26.40
C LEU A 7 -19.66 7.00 -26.53
N THR A 8 -20.54 7.46 -25.64
CA THR A 8 -20.99 8.86 -25.70
C THR A 8 -19.81 9.83 -25.49
N PRO A 9 -19.80 11.00 -26.15
CA PRO A 9 -18.79 12.03 -25.92
C PRO A 9 -18.63 12.40 -24.44
N LYS A 10 -19.73 12.32 -23.67
CA LYS A 10 -19.74 12.51 -22.21
C LYS A 10 -19.01 11.39 -21.47
N ALA A 11 -19.25 10.12 -21.80
CA ALA A 11 -18.53 8.98 -21.22
C ALA A 11 -17.03 9.02 -21.54
N ILE A 12 -16.68 9.35 -22.78
CA ILE A 12 -15.29 9.51 -23.23
C ILE A 12 -14.62 10.69 -22.52
N ALA A 13 -15.28 11.85 -22.44
CA ALA A 13 -14.75 13.01 -21.73
C ALA A 13 -14.56 12.74 -20.22
N ASN A 14 -15.49 12.01 -19.60
CA ASN A 14 -15.35 11.59 -18.19
C ASN A 14 -14.16 10.65 -18.00
N ARG A 15 -13.94 9.70 -18.94
CA ARG A 15 -12.78 8.80 -18.92
C ARG A 15 -11.46 9.53 -19.15
N ILE A 16 -11.41 10.50 -20.06
CA ILE A 16 -10.21 11.31 -20.30
C ILE A 16 -9.91 12.18 -19.07
N LYS A 17 -10.94 12.80 -18.46
CA LYS A 17 -10.79 13.57 -17.22
C LYS A 17 -10.37 12.70 -16.03
N SER A 18 -10.77 11.43 -16.01
CA SER A 18 -10.31 10.48 -15.00
C SER A 18 -8.92 9.94 -15.27
N LYS A 19 -8.36 10.01 -16.49
CA LYS A 19 -7.00 9.53 -16.83
C LYS A 19 -5.87 10.43 -16.33
N GLY A 20 -6.15 11.70 -16.01
CA GLY A 20 -5.18 12.55 -15.33
C GLY A 20 -4.82 11.96 -13.96
N LEU A 21 -3.56 12.08 -13.55
CA LEU A 21 -3.02 11.66 -12.25
C LEU A 21 -3.70 12.47 -11.12
N GLN A 22 -5.00 12.24 -10.89
CA GLN A 22 -5.68 12.76 -9.71
C GLN A 22 -5.02 12.03 -8.55
N LYS A 23 -4.15 12.74 -7.83
CA LYS A 23 -3.61 12.28 -6.54
C LYS A 23 -4.77 11.66 -5.79
N LEU A 24 -4.56 10.47 -5.24
CA LEU A 24 -5.55 9.58 -4.62
C LEU A 24 -6.24 10.15 -3.37
N ARG A 25 -6.12 11.47 -3.16
CA ARG A 25 -6.68 12.26 -2.08
C ARG A 25 -8.19 12.05 -1.91
N TRP A 26 -8.90 11.74 -2.99
CA TRP A 26 -10.37 11.59 -3.01
C TRP A 26 -10.84 10.18 -3.35
N TYR A 27 -10.08 9.15 -2.96
CA TYR A 27 -10.45 7.74 -3.16
C TYR A 27 -11.07 7.14 -1.90
N CYS A 28 -12.17 6.41 -2.04
CA CYS A 28 -12.77 5.66 -0.93
C CYS A 28 -12.40 4.18 -1.04
N GLN A 29 -11.68 3.65 -0.05
CA GLN A 29 -11.28 2.23 -0.03
C GLN A 29 -12.49 1.31 0.16
N MET A 30 -13.39 1.64 1.09
CA MET A 30 -14.59 0.85 1.38
C MET A 30 -15.44 0.64 0.13
N CYS A 31 -15.63 1.70 -0.65
CA CYS A 31 -16.46 1.68 -1.85
C CYS A 31 -15.67 1.42 -3.15
N GLN A 32 -14.35 1.25 -3.06
CA GLN A 32 -13.40 1.20 -4.18
C GLN A 32 -13.68 2.27 -5.25
N LYS A 33 -13.91 3.51 -4.79
CA LYS A 33 -14.46 4.58 -5.63
C LYS A 33 -13.57 5.81 -5.64
N GLN A 34 -13.07 6.16 -6.83
CA GLN A 34 -12.42 7.45 -7.07
C GLN A 34 -13.45 8.56 -7.22
N CYS A 35 -13.41 9.54 -6.31
CA CYS A 35 -14.14 10.79 -6.45
C CYS A 35 -13.27 11.83 -7.17
N ARG A 36 -13.93 12.75 -7.88
CA ARG A 36 -13.26 13.72 -8.76
C ARG A 36 -12.59 14.87 -8.01
N ASP A 37 -13.21 15.29 -6.91
CA ASP A 37 -12.83 16.46 -6.12
C ASP A 37 -13.30 16.28 -4.67
N GLU A 38 -12.92 17.22 -3.82
CA GLU A 38 -13.25 17.22 -2.40
C GLU A 38 -14.76 17.19 -2.16
N ASN A 39 -15.52 17.96 -2.93
CA ASN A 39 -16.97 18.05 -2.77
C ASN A 39 -17.64 16.73 -3.17
N GLY A 40 -17.19 16.12 -4.26
CA GLY A 40 -17.63 14.79 -4.69
C GLY A 40 -17.33 13.71 -3.65
N PHE A 41 -16.18 13.78 -2.99
CA PHE A 41 -15.83 12.86 -1.90
C PHE A 41 -16.72 13.07 -0.67
N LYS A 42 -16.95 14.32 -0.25
CA LYS A 42 -17.88 14.62 0.86
C LYS A 42 -19.29 14.12 0.58
N CYS A 43 -19.83 14.42 -0.61
CA CYS A 43 -21.14 13.90 -1.04
C CYS A 43 -21.18 12.37 -1.07
N HIS A 44 -20.07 11.73 -1.46
CA HIS A 44 -19.96 10.27 -1.43
C HIS A 44 -20.00 9.73 0.01
N CYS A 45 -19.24 10.30 0.95
CA CYS A 45 -19.26 9.87 2.36
C CYS A 45 -20.64 10.05 3.02
N MET A 46 -21.43 11.03 2.57
CA MET A 46 -22.81 11.24 3.06
C MET A 46 -23.84 10.36 2.36
N SER A 47 -23.47 9.61 1.31
CA SER A 47 -24.42 8.79 0.57
C SER A 47 -24.85 7.54 1.33
N GLU A 48 -26.12 7.15 1.19
CA GLU A 48 -26.68 5.94 1.80
C GLU A 48 -25.87 4.68 1.42
N SER A 49 -25.39 4.60 0.17
CA SER A 49 -24.55 3.49 -0.28
C SER A 49 -23.25 3.36 0.52
N HIS A 50 -22.60 4.48 0.85
CA HIS A 50 -21.38 4.47 1.65
C HIS A 50 -21.69 4.15 3.10
N GLN A 51 -22.71 4.78 3.67
CA GLN A 51 -23.16 4.55 5.05
C GLN A 51 -23.56 3.09 5.28
N ARG A 52 -24.24 2.45 4.31
CA ARG A 52 -24.59 1.03 4.39
C ARG A 52 -23.35 0.14 4.43
N GLN A 53 -22.32 0.44 3.64
CA GLN A 53 -21.07 -0.31 3.69
C GLN A 53 -20.34 -0.11 5.02
N LEU A 54 -20.38 1.10 5.60
CA LEU A 54 -19.85 1.34 6.94
C LEU A 54 -20.61 0.56 8.01
N LEU A 55 -21.94 0.47 7.93
CA LEU A 55 -22.73 -0.32 8.87
C LEU A 55 -22.40 -1.81 8.79
N LEU A 56 -22.28 -2.35 7.58
CA LEU A 56 -21.83 -3.74 7.36
C LEU A 56 -20.41 -3.95 7.91
N ALA A 57 -19.54 -2.95 7.80
CA ALA A 57 -18.19 -3.02 8.33
C ALA A 57 -18.09 -2.81 9.85
N SER A 58 -19.07 -2.14 10.45
CA SER A 58 -19.09 -1.81 11.88
C SER A 58 -19.28 -3.03 12.78
N GLU A 59 -19.80 -4.13 12.22
CA GLU A 59 -19.96 -5.39 12.94
C GLU A 59 -18.61 -6.00 13.32
N ASN A 60 -17.56 -5.84 12.49
CA ASN A 60 -16.21 -6.35 12.72
C ASN A 60 -15.13 -5.44 12.08
N PRO A 61 -14.88 -4.24 12.61
CA PRO A 61 -13.97 -3.26 11.98
C PRO A 61 -12.54 -3.78 11.89
N GLN A 62 -12.12 -4.61 12.85
CA GLN A 62 -10.79 -5.20 12.87
C GLN A 62 -10.56 -6.18 11.72
N GLN A 63 -11.58 -6.96 11.35
CA GLN A 63 -11.51 -7.90 10.23
C GLN A 63 -11.27 -7.18 8.89
N PHE A 64 -11.87 -6.00 8.69
CA PHE A 64 -11.63 -5.20 7.49
C PHE A 64 -10.22 -4.63 7.45
N MET A 65 -9.72 -4.15 8.61
CA MET A 65 -8.35 -3.67 8.72
C MET A 65 -7.34 -4.78 8.46
N ASP A 66 -7.58 -5.97 9.00
CA ASP A 66 -6.73 -7.14 8.78
C ASP A 66 -6.73 -7.56 7.30
N TYR A 67 -7.91 -7.64 6.69
CA TYR A 67 -8.06 -7.94 5.26
C TYR A 67 -7.31 -6.93 4.37
N PHE A 68 -7.51 -5.63 4.59
CA PHE A 68 -6.80 -4.60 3.81
C PHE A 68 -5.29 -4.63 4.04
N SER A 69 -4.86 -4.92 5.27
CA SER A 69 -3.44 -5.01 5.60
C SER A 69 -2.77 -6.23 4.95
N GLU A 70 -3.46 -7.37 4.91
CA GLU A 70 -2.96 -8.60 4.28
C GLU A 70 -2.85 -8.43 2.77
N GLU A 71 -3.89 -7.94 2.11
CA GLU A 71 -3.90 -7.72 0.67
C GLU A 71 -2.86 -6.66 0.26
N PHE A 72 -2.76 -5.55 1.00
CA PHE A 72 -1.72 -4.54 0.77
C PHE A 72 -0.32 -5.14 0.86
N ARG A 73 -0.06 -5.96 1.89
CA ARG A 73 1.22 -6.64 2.08
C ARG A 73 1.50 -7.56 0.89
N ASN A 74 0.57 -8.43 0.54
CA ASN A 74 0.74 -9.42 -0.52
C ASN A 74 1.09 -8.74 -1.86
N ASP A 75 0.31 -7.73 -2.26
CA ASP A 75 0.54 -7.01 -3.51
C ASP A 75 1.85 -6.21 -3.49
N PHE A 76 2.19 -5.57 -2.36
CA PHE A 76 3.44 -4.83 -2.22
C PHE A 76 4.65 -5.77 -2.37
N LEU A 77 4.59 -6.95 -1.74
CA LEU A 77 5.65 -7.95 -1.84
C LEU A 77 5.72 -8.57 -3.23
N GLU A 78 4.58 -8.81 -3.88
CA GLU A 78 4.53 -9.28 -5.26
C GLU A 78 5.18 -8.27 -6.20
N LEU A 79 4.85 -6.98 -6.07
CA LEU A 79 5.47 -5.90 -6.86
C LEU A 79 6.98 -5.87 -6.66
N LEU A 80 7.42 -5.95 -5.40
CA LEU A 80 8.84 -5.96 -5.06
C LEU A 80 9.56 -7.13 -5.75
N ARG A 81 9.01 -8.34 -5.65
CA ARG A 81 9.56 -9.57 -6.25
C ARG A 81 9.60 -9.48 -7.78
N ARG A 82 8.51 -9.05 -8.42
CA ARG A 82 8.38 -9.01 -9.88
C ARG A 82 9.24 -7.94 -10.54
N ARG A 83 9.32 -6.74 -9.97
CA ARG A 83 9.94 -5.58 -10.62
C ARG A 83 11.38 -5.34 -10.21
N PHE A 84 11.69 -5.55 -8.93
CA PHE A 84 13.00 -5.18 -8.39
C PHE A 84 13.89 -6.39 -8.13
N GLY A 85 13.32 -7.59 -8.04
CA GLY A 85 14.07 -8.82 -7.73
C GLY A 85 14.90 -8.60 -6.47
N THR A 86 16.13 -9.11 -6.43
CA THR A 86 17.01 -9.03 -5.24
C THR A 86 17.74 -7.69 -5.06
N LYS A 87 17.38 -6.64 -5.81
CA LYS A 87 18.08 -5.36 -5.72
C LYS A 87 17.66 -4.60 -4.46
N ARG A 88 18.62 -3.86 -3.89
CA ARG A 88 18.35 -2.88 -2.83
C ARG A 88 17.69 -1.66 -3.43
N VAL A 89 16.47 -1.38 -2.99
CA VAL A 89 15.64 -0.28 -3.51
C VAL A 89 15.05 0.52 -2.37
N HIS A 90 14.92 1.82 -2.55
CA HIS A 90 14.32 2.69 -1.54
C HIS A 90 12.81 2.45 -1.44
N ASN A 91 12.27 2.35 -0.22
CA ASN A 91 10.87 1.99 0.05
C ASN A 91 9.90 2.92 -0.67
N ASN A 92 10.17 4.24 -0.65
CA ASN A 92 9.37 5.23 -1.36
C ASN A 92 9.26 4.97 -2.87
N ILE A 93 10.28 4.42 -3.52
CA ILE A 93 10.24 4.12 -4.96
C ILE A 93 9.23 3.01 -5.21
N VAL A 94 9.31 1.93 -4.43
CA VAL A 94 8.40 0.78 -4.51
C VAL A 94 6.98 1.22 -4.21
N TYR A 95 6.78 2.01 -3.14
CA TYR A 95 5.46 2.50 -2.75
C TYR A 95 4.85 3.44 -3.79
N ASN A 96 5.64 4.34 -4.39
CA ASN A 96 5.15 5.23 -5.45
C ASN A 96 4.74 4.45 -6.70
N GLU A 97 5.48 3.39 -7.05
CA GLU A 97 5.10 2.50 -8.14
C GLU A 97 3.83 1.71 -7.80
N TYR A 98 3.71 1.23 -6.56
CA TYR A 98 2.54 0.53 -6.06
C TYR A 98 1.26 1.37 -6.19
N ILE A 99 1.26 2.60 -5.68
CA ILE A 99 0.08 3.49 -5.74
C ILE A 99 -0.16 4.11 -7.13
N SER A 100 0.68 3.81 -8.12
CA SER A 100 0.41 4.22 -9.50
C SER A 100 -0.78 3.47 -10.09
N HIS A 101 -1.08 2.27 -9.56
CA HIS A 101 -2.27 1.49 -9.86
C HIS A 101 -3.39 1.86 -8.88
N ARG A 102 -4.56 2.21 -9.41
CA ARG A 102 -5.69 2.74 -8.62
C ARG A 102 -6.50 1.68 -7.90
N GLU A 103 -6.30 0.43 -8.29
CA GLU A 103 -7.07 -0.72 -7.82
C GLU A 103 -6.45 -1.30 -6.54
N HIS A 104 -5.19 -0.93 -6.28
CA HIS A 104 -4.46 -1.31 -5.09
C HIS A 104 -5.02 -0.64 -3.83
N ILE A 105 -4.86 -1.34 -2.71
CA ILE A 105 -5.27 -0.83 -1.40
C ILE A 105 -4.33 0.28 -0.96
N HIS A 106 -4.88 1.41 -0.54
CA HIS A 106 -4.05 2.47 0.00
C HIS A 106 -3.60 2.16 1.42
N MET A 107 -2.36 2.53 1.75
CA MET A 107 -1.78 2.38 3.08
C MET A 107 -2.67 2.98 4.19
N ASN A 108 -3.36 4.08 3.90
CA ASN A 108 -4.31 4.72 4.83
C ASN A 108 -5.46 3.80 5.29
N ALA A 109 -5.72 2.70 4.58
CA ALA A 109 -6.74 1.71 4.93
C ALA A 109 -6.18 0.49 5.67
N THR A 110 -4.87 0.47 5.93
CA THR A 110 -4.18 -0.62 6.62
C THR A 110 -3.89 -0.26 8.07
N GLN A 111 -3.40 -1.21 8.85
CA GLN A 111 -2.94 -1.00 10.22
C GLN A 111 -1.68 -0.11 10.33
N TRP A 112 -0.98 0.17 9.21
CA TRP A 112 0.27 0.92 9.21
C TRP A 112 0.02 2.37 8.79
N GLU A 113 0.26 3.31 9.71
CA GLU A 113 0.08 4.75 9.45
C GLU A 113 1.17 5.33 8.54
N THR A 114 2.36 4.73 8.54
CA THR A 114 3.50 5.17 7.74
C THR A 114 4.20 4.02 7.04
N LEU A 115 4.82 4.31 5.89
CA LEU A 115 5.62 3.34 5.14
C LEU A 115 6.81 2.83 5.97
N THR A 116 7.33 3.69 6.85
CA THR A 116 8.38 3.34 7.81
C THR A 116 7.90 2.29 8.80
N ASP A 117 6.67 2.40 9.31
CA ASP A 117 6.12 1.44 10.25
C ASP A 117 5.78 0.11 9.58
N PHE A 118 5.25 0.15 8.36
CA PHE A 118 5.05 -1.04 7.54
C PHE A 118 6.37 -1.78 7.28
N THR A 119 7.41 -1.06 6.86
CA THR A 119 8.72 -1.67 6.56
C THR A 119 9.42 -2.15 7.82
N LYS A 120 9.26 -1.48 8.96
CA LYS A 120 9.68 -2.01 10.27
C LYS A 120 8.98 -3.30 10.64
N TRP A 121 7.67 -3.38 10.39
CA TRP A 121 6.89 -4.58 10.65
C TRP A 121 7.36 -5.73 9.75
N LEU A 122 7.56 -5.50 8.44
CA LEU A 122 8.09 -6.50 7.50
C LEU A 122 9.44 -7.07 7.93
N GLY A 123 10.33 -6.23 8.47
CA GLY A 123 11.62 -6.66 9.00
C GLY A 123 11.53 -7.56 10.23
N ARG A 124 10.48 -7.42 11.04
CA ARG A 124 10.25 -8.25 12.24
C ARG A 124 9.62 -9.59 11.90
N GLU A 125 8.69 -9.62 10.94
CA GLU A 125 8.01 -10.85 10.49
C GLU A 125 8.94 -11.82 9.75
N GLY A 126 10.19 -11.41 9.45
CA GLY A 126 11.18 -12.28 8.82
C GLY A 126 10.94 -12.54 7.34
N GLU A 127 9.92 -11.93 6.73
CA GLU A 127 9.65 -12.06 5.30
C GLU A 127 10.65 -11.27 4.44
N HIS A 128 11.38 -10.30 5.03
CA HIS A 128 12.31 -9.38 4.35
C HIS A 128 13.48 -8.96 5.25
N GLU A 129 14.69 -8.82 4.68
CA GLU A 129 15.79 -8.11 5.34
C GLU A 129 15.64 -6.61 5.04
N THR A 130 15.06 -5.88 5.99
CA THR A 130 14.94 -4.43 5.88
C THR A 130 16.17 -3.75 6.47
N TYR A 131 16.90 -2.98 5.67
CA TYR A 131 17.99 -2.12 6.15
C TYR A 131 17.39 -0.85 6.76
N LEU A 132 16.80 -1.02 7.94
CA LEU A 132 16.03 -0.04 8.72
C LEU A 132 16.66 1.35 8.82
N ASN A 133 18.00 1.42 8.83
CA ASN A 133 18.73 2.68 9.00
C ASN A 133 18.86 3.52 7.72
N SER A 134 18.36 3.05 6.57
CA SER A 134 18.60 3.69 5.26
C SER A 134 17.36 3.89 4.39
N GLY A 135 16.18 3.43 4.81
CA GLY A 135 14.95 3.52 4.00
C GLY A 135 14.90 2.57 2.79
N HIS A 136 15.71 1.49 2.78
CA HIS A 136 15.76 0.52 1.70
C HIS A 136 15.19 -0.84 2.11
N VAL A 137 14.59 -1.55 1.14
CA VAL A 137 14.09 -2.92 1.25
C VAL A 137 14.82 -3.83 0.26
N VAL A 138 15.05 -5.08 0.66
CA VAL A 138 15.53 -6.18 -0.19
C VAL A 138 14.62 -7.41 0.02
N PRO A 139 14.25 -8.16 -1.02
CA PRO A 139 13.54 -9.43 -0.86
C PRO A 139 14.35 -10.52 -0.15
N TRP A 140 13.73 -11.17 0.84
CA TRP A 140 14.33 -12.29 1.56
C TRP A 140 14.52 -13.48 0.64
N GLN A 141 15.73 -14.04 0.65
CA GLN A 141 16.03 -15.31 0.00
C GLN A 141 15.79 -16.43 0.99
N GLY A 142 14.80 -17.27 0.70
CA GLY A 142 14.59 -18.54 1.39
C GLY A 142 15.91 -19.27 1.64
N GLY A 143 16.25 -19.45 2.93
CA GLY A 143 17.25 -20.43 3.34
C GLY A 143 18.72 -19.97 3.41
N LYS A 144 19.03 -18.67 3.46
CA LYS A 144 20.34 -18.23 3.96
C LYS A 144 20.12 -17.29 5.13
N SER A 145 20.27 -17.85 6.34
CA SER A 145 20.65 -17.05 7.50
C SER A 145 21.91 -16.28 7.12
N CYS A 146 21.77 -14.99 6.82
CA CYS A 146 22.89 -14.09 6.90
C CYS A 146 23.28 -14.00 8.38
N HIS A 147 24.10 -14.97 8.78
CA HIS A 147 24.91 -15.01 9.99
C HIS A 147 25.95 -13.86 9.91
N GLY A 148 25.49 -12.62 9.80
CA GLY A 148 26.35 -11.57 9.24
C GLY A 148 25.90 -10.12 9.39
N CYS A 149 24.92 -9.81 10.24
CA CYS A 149 24.76 -8.44 10.72
C CYS A 149 24.57 -8.45 12.24
N TYR A 150 25.70 -8.65 12.91
CA TYR A 150 25.93 -8.27 14.30
C TYR A 150 25.39 -6.86 14.55
N VAL A 151 24.17 -6.77 15.05
CA VAL A 151 23.74 -5.63 15.84
C VAL A 151 24.47 -5.77 17.18
N ASN A 152 25.33 -4.79 17.47
CA ASN A 152 25.98 -4.54 18.77
C ASN A 152 27.05 -5.53 19.25
N LEU A 153 28.30 -5.35 18.81
CA LEU A 153 29.47 -5.62 19.66
C LEU A 153 30.71 -4.80 19.23
N CYS A 154 30.51 -3.52 18.90
CA CYS A 154 31.60 -2.54 18.99
C CYS A 154 31.72 -2.08 20.45
N LYS A 155 32.23 -2.95 21.34
CA LYS A 155 32.80 -2.60 22.66
C LYS A 155 33.55 -3.82 23.21
N LYS A 156 34.90 -3.73 23.21
CA LYS A 156 35.90 -4.65 23.81
C LYS A 156 36.08 -5.93 22.97
N GLY A 157 37.22 -6.31 22.41
CA GLY A 157 38.63 -6.12 22.76
C GLY A 157 39.31 -7.51 22.61
N TRP A 158 40.57 -7.54 22.15
CA TRP A 158 41.51 -8.70 22.08
C TRP A 158 41.36 -9.67 20.88
N ALA A 159 42.30 -9.61 19.92
CA ALA A 159 43.56 -10.37 19.81
C ALA A 159 43.30 -11.70 19.06
N GLY A 160 43.83 -11.94 17.86
CA GLY A 160 45.23 -11.80 17.49
C GLY A 160 45.91 -13.15 17.75
N ASN A 161 45.92 -14.01 16.73
CA ASN A 161 46.84 -15.14 16.57
C ASN A 161 47.45 -15.02 15.17
#